data_AF-A0A091LLI7-F1
#
_entry.id   AF-A0A091LLI7-F1
#
_cell.length_a   1.000
_cell.length_b   1.000
_cell.length_c   1.000
_cell.angle_alpha   90.00
_cell.angle_beta   90.00
_cell.angle_gamma   90.00
#
_symmetry.space_group_name_H-M   'P 1'
#
loop_
_entity.id
_entity.type
_entity.pdbx_description
1 polymer ?
#
loop_
_entity_poly.entity_id
_entity_poly.type
_entity_poly.pdbx_seq_one_letter_code
_entity_poly.pdbx_strand_id
1 'polypeptide(L)'
;ANRSHETEGGSTHGGDEDDDGPHFDPVVPLPDKIEVKTGEEDEEEFFCNRAKLFRFDAESKEWKERGIGNVKILKHKVSGKFRLLMRRDQVLKICANHYINTDMKLTPNAASDKSFVWHALDYADELPKPEQLAIRFKTLEEAMLFKSKFEEAQN
;
A
#
# COMPACT_ATOMS: atom_id res chain seq x y z
N ALA A 1 -74.47 27.57 3.21
CA ALA A 1 -73.46 26.48 3.19
C ALA A 1 -73.47 25.89 1.79
N ASN A 2 -72.40 25.67 1.04
CA ASN A 2 -70.95 25.84 1.18
C ASN A 2 -70.42 25.66 -0.27
N ARG A 3 -69.93 26.73 -0.89
CA ARG A 3 -68.55 26.95 -1.36
C ARG A 3 -68.05 26.02 -2.48
N SER A 4 -67.80 26.69 -3.61
CA SER A 4 -67.20 26.26 -4.87
C SER A 4 -65.69 25.97 -4.78
N HIS A 5 -65.26 25.21 -5.79
CA HIS A 5 -63.92 24.95 -6.33
C HIS A 5 -62.87 26.08 -6.18
N GLU A 6 -61.61 25.74 -5.89
CA GLU A 6 -60.42 26.09 -6.70
C GLU A 6 -59.12 25.53 -6.08
N THR A 7 -58.21 25.14 -6.97
CA THR A 7 -56.87 24.58 -6.73
C THR A 7 -55.80 25.68 -6.69
N GLU A 8 -54.99 25.72 -5.62
CA GLU A 8 -53.63 26.29 -5.58
C GLU A 8 -52.80 25.30 -4.74
N GLY A 9 -51.65 24.77 -5.16
CA GLY A 9 -50.60 25.39 -5.94
C GLY A 9 -49.52 25.92 -5.00
N GLY A 10 -48.60 25.06 -4.54
CA GLY A 10 -47.39 25.46 -3.83
C GLY A 10 -47.09 24.68 -2.56
N SER A 11 -46.64 23.43 -2.68
CA SER A 11 -45.79 22.85 -1.63
C SER A 11 -44.38 23.35 -1.89
N THR A 12 -43.95 24.35 -1.13
CA THR A 12 -42.56 24.75 -1.02
C THR A 12 -41.77 23.62 -0.35
N HIS A 13 -41.25 22.69 -1.14
CA HIS A 13 -40.04 21.95 -0.76
C HIS A 13 -38.86 22.90 -0.92
N GLY A 14 -38.61 23.73 0.10
CA GLY A 14 -37.46 24.62 0.17
C GLY A 14 -36.69 24.34 1.47
N GLY A 15 -35.41 23.99 1.32
CA GLY A 15 -34.52 23.50 2.39
C GLY A 15 -34.74 22.00 2.58
N ASP A 16 -33.80 21.10 2.32
CA ASP A 16 -32.44 21.09 2.83
C ASP A 16 -31.56 20.12 1.98
N GLU A 17 -31.14 20.54 0.77
CA GLU A 17 -30.19 19.76 -0.05
C GLU A 17 -28.78 20.41 -0.13
N ASP A 18 -28.57 21.57 0.49
CA ASP A 18 -27.31 22.34 0.43
C ASP A 18 -26.73 22.64 1.82
N ASP A 19 -26.62 21.64 2.70
CA ASP A 19 -25.77 21.78 3.90
C ASP A 19 -24.34 21.31 3.55
N ASP A 20 -23.57 22.20 2.91
CA ASP A 20 -22.13 22.02 2.59
C ASP A 20 -21.24 21.96 3.86
N GLY A 21 -21.85 21.90 5.04
CA GLY A 21 -21.19 21.97 6.32
C GLY A 21 -20.53 23.33 6.56
N PRO A 22 -19.78 23.46 7.66
CA PRO A 22 -19.08 24.70 7.98
C PRO A 22 -17.94 24.97 6.99
N HIS A 23 -17.93 26.17 6.38
CA HIS A 23 -16.81 26.69 5.59
C HIS A 23 -15.67 27.15 6.50
N PHE A 24 -14.44 26.86 6.10
CA PHE A 24 -13.23 27.31 6.80
C PHE A 24 -12.28 28.01 5.82
N ASP A 25 -11.77 29.18 6.20
CA ASP A 25 -10.77 29.89 5.40
C ASP A 25 -9.40 29.21 5.49
N PRO A 26 -8.67 29.08 4.37
CA PRO A 26 -7.34 28.45 4.37
C PRO A 26 -6.34 29.21 5.25
N VAL A 27 -5.70 28.50 6.18
CA VAL A 27 -4.60 29.05 7.00
C VAL A 27 -3.28 29.16 6.26
N VAL A 28 -3.17 28.51 5.09
CA VAL A 28 -1.99 28.54 4.22
C VAL A 28 -2.44 28.70 2.76
N PRO A 29 -1.67 29.44 1.93
CA PRO A 29 -1.91 29.47 0.49
C PRO A 29 -1.89 28.06 -0.08
N LEU A 30 -2.87 27.74 -0.93
CA LEU A 30 -2.90 26.47 -1.64
C LEU A 30 -1.66 26.39 -2.54
N PRO A 31 -0.77 25.40 -2.37
CA PRO A 31 0.39 25.24 -3.25
C PRO A 31 -0.05 24.91 -4.67
N ASP A 32 0.82 25.20 -5.64
CA ASP A 32 0.59 24.81 -7.02
C ASP A 32 0.45 23.28 -7.15
N LYS A 33 -0.43 22.86 -8.07
CA LYS A 33 -0.58 21.44 -8.39
C LYS A 33 0.71 20.93 -9.02
N ILE A 34 1.33 19.95 -8.37
CA ILE A 34 2.53 19.29 -8.88
C ILE A 34 2.19 18.10 -9.78
N GLU A 35 3.10 17.78 -10.70
CA GLU A 35 3.10 16.48 -11.37
C GLU A 35 3.44 15.39 -10.35
N VAL A 36 2.60 14.37 -10.24
CA VAL A 36 2.81 13.27 -9.30
C VAL A 36 3.78 12.27 -9.92
N LYS A 37 4.94 12.11 -9.28
CA LYS A 37 5.91 11.06 -9.62
C LYS A 37 5.91 9.98 -8.54
N THR A 38 5.82 8.73 -8.97
CA THR A 38 5.80 7.55 -8.10
C THR A 38 7.21 7.11 -7.71
N GLY A 39 8.20 7.42 -8.54
CA GLY A 39 9.57 6.90 -8.42
C GLY A 39 9.71 5.46 -8.93
N GLU A 40 8.75 4.99 -9.73
CA GLU A 40 8.67 3.65 -10.33
C GLU A 40 8.73 3.72 -11.89
N GLU A 41 8.87 4.92 -12.47
CA GLU A 41 8.72 5.17 -13.92
C GLU A 41 9.80 4.45 -14.78
N ASP A 42 10.98 4.25 -14.22
CA ASP A 42 12.13 3.60 -14.89
C ASP A 42 12.19 2.09 -14.63
N GLU A 43 11.11 1.51 -14.09
CA GLU A 43 11.06 0.11 -13.72
C GLU A 43 9.89 -0.62 -14.41
N GLU A 44 10.02 -1.94 -14.46
CA GLU A 44 9.00 -2.85 -14.97
C GLU A 44 8.52 -3.76 -13.86
N GLU A 45 7.21 -3.98 -13.80
CA GLU A 45 6.59 -4.85 -12.81
C GLU A 45 6.84 -6.32 -13.17
N PHE A 46 7.61 -6.99 -12.34
CA PHE A 46 7.93 -8.41 -12.48
C PHE A 46 6.96 -9.30 -11.70
N PHE A 47 6.42 -8.77 -10.61
CA PHE A 47 5.41 -9.40 -9.76
C PHE A 47 4.63 -8.31 -9.03
N CYS A 48 3.32 -8.50 -8.85
CA CYS A 48 2.48 -7.65 -8.02
C CYS A 48 1.31 -8.46 -7.47
N ASN A 49 1.24 -8.57 -6.15
CA ASN A 49 0.11 -9.20 -5.46
C ASN A 49 -0.15 -8.52 -4.13
N ARG A 50 -1.39 -8.64 -3.66
CA ARG A 50 -1.80 -8.18 -2.34
C ARG A 50 -1.20 -9.08 -1.25
N ALA A 51 -0.64 -8.47 -0.20
CA ALA A 51 -0.11 -9.16 0.95
C ALA A 51 -0.22 -8.35 2.25
N LYS A 52 0.06 -8.99 3.38
CA LYS A 52 0.29 -8.35 4.67
C LYS A 52 1.75 -8.52 5.06
N LEU A 53 2.41 -7.42 5.38
CA LEU A 53 3.80 -7.35 5.80
C LEU A 53 3.90 -7.11 7.31
N PHE A 54 4.83 -7.79 7.94
CA PHE A 54 5.20 -7.66 9.34
C PHE A 54 6.69 -7.39 9.46
N ARG A 55 7.05 -6.75 10.56
CA ARG A 55 8.43 -6.47 10.97
C ARG A 55 8.64 -7.04 12.36
N PHE A 56 9.72 -7.76 12.56
CA PHE A 56 10.09 -8.25 13.88
C PHE A 56 10.65 -7.12 14.74
N ASP A 57 10.10 -6.94 15.94
CA ASP A 57 10.62 -6.02 16.94
C ASP A 57 11.58 -6.78 17.87
N ALA A 58 12.88 -6.47 17.80
CA ALA A 58 13.89 -7.19 18.57
C ALA A 58 13.82 -6.90 20.08
N GLU A 59 13.29 -5.74 20.47
CA GLU A 59 13.18 -5.32 21.88
C GLU A 59 12.04 -6.06 22.56
N SER A 60 10.82 -6.01 21.99
CA SER A 60 9.66 -6.72 22.52
C SER A 60 9.57 -8.19 22.08
N LYS A 61 10.46 -8.64 21.18
CA LYS A 61 10.52 -10.01 20.63
C LYS A 61 9.21 -10.46 20.00
N GLU A 62 8.56 -9.58 19.25
CA GLU A 62 7.25 -9.85 18.65
C GLU A 62 7.16 -9.38 17.19
N TRP A 63 6.23 -9.95 16.45
CA TRP A 63 5.90 -9.50 15.10
C TRP A 63 4.90 -8.35 15.14
N LYS A 64 5.29 -7.19 14.61
CA LYS A 64 4.39 -6.02 14.47
C LYS A 64 3.96 -5.87 13.01
N GLU A 65 2.68 -5.56 12.79
CA GLU A 65 2.18 -5.27 11.44
C GLU A 65 2.88 -4.02 10.88
N ARG A 66 3.45 -4.14 9.67
CA ARG A 66 4.16 -3.06 8.99
C ARG A 66 3.33 -2.44 7.87
N GLY A 67 2.45 -3.21 7.22
CA GLY A 67 1.52 -2.70 6.22
C GLY A 67 0.70 -3.78 5.52
N ILE A 68 -0.41 -3.35 4.92
CA ILE A 68 -1.25 -4.15 4.02
C ILE A 68 -1.37 -3.40 2.70
N GLY A 69 -1.14 -4.10 1.60
CA GLY A 69 -1.25 -3.53 0.26
C GLY A 69 -0.60 -4.44 -0.78
N ASN A 70 -0.28 -3.87 -1.95
CA ASN A 70 0.39 -4.61 -3.02
C ASN A 70 1.90 -4.61 -2.80
N VAL A 71 2.49 -5.79 -2.68
CA VAL A 71 3.94 -5.98 -2.79
C VAL A 71 4.28 -6.14 -4.27
N LYS A 72 5.29 -5.40 -4.71
CA LYS A 72 5.83 -5.45 -6.07
C LYS A 72 7.28 -5.91 -6.05
N ILE A 73 7.65 -6.70 -7.05
CA ILE A 73 9.04 -6.87 -7.45
C ILE A 73 9.22 -6.08 -8.74
N LEU A 74 10.11 -5.10 -8.72
CA LEU A 74 10.33 -4.15 -9.80
C LEU A 74 11.74 -4.34 -10.36
N LYS A 75 11.87 -4.41 -11.69
CA LYS A 75 13.15 -4.47 -12.40
C LYS A 75 13.45 -3.12 -13.02
N HIS A 76 14.59 -2.53 -12.69
CA HIS A 76 15.03 -1.30 -13.33
C HIS A 76 15.43 -1.53 -14.79
N LYS A 77 14.85 -0.76 -15.72
CA LYS A 77 15.01 -0.94 -17.18
C LYS A 77 16.46 -0.88 -17.65
N VAL A 78 17.23 0.08 -17.11
CA VAL A 78 18.64 0.28 -17.49
C VAL A 78 19.61 -0.60 -16.69
N SER A 79 19.57 -0.52 -15.35
CA SER A 79 20.53 -1.26 -14.51
C SER A 79 20.24 -2.75 -14.35
N GLY A 80 19.03 -3.20 -14.69
CA GLY A 80 18.59 -4.58 -14.51
C GLY A 80 18.35 -5.00 -13.06
N LYS A 81 18.61 -4.13 -12.07
CA LYS A 81 18.48 -4.44 -10.65
C LYS A 81 17.02 -4.64 -10.26
N PHE A 82 16.78 -5.62 -9.38
CA PHE A 82 15.47 -5.88 -8.82
C PHE A 82 15.33 -5.29 -7.42
N ARG A 83 14.19 -4.66 -7.13
CA ARG A 83 13.81 -4.25 -5.77
C ARG A 83 12.43 -4.75 -5.40
N LEU A 84 12.23 -4.97 -4.12
CA LEU A 84 10.92 -5.17 -3.51
C LEU A 84 10.41 -3.82 -3.03
N LEU A 85 9.22 -3.44 -3.48
CA LEU A 85 8.52 -2.22 -3.07
C LEU A 85 7.11 -2.56 -2.62
N MET A 86 6.67 -2.04 -1.48
CA MET A 86 5.31 -2.22 -0.99
C MET A 86 4.76 -0.92 -0.44
N ARG A 87 3.52 -0.58 -0.79
CA ARG A 87 2.79 0.59 -0.28
C ARG A 87 1.56 0.15 0.47
N ARG A 88 1.22 0.88 1.54
CA ARG A 88 0.00 0.67 2.32
C ARG A 88 -1.21 1.17 1.54
N ASP A 89 -2.31 0.44 1.60
CA ASP A 89 -3.59 0.91 1.05
C ASP A 89 -4.01 2.23 1.69
N GLN A 90 -4.81 3.01 0.96
CA GLN A 90 -5.40 4.30 1.37
C GLN A 90 -4.38 5.43 1.58
N VAL A 91 -3.35 5.20 2.41
CA VAL A 91 -2.33 6.20 2.74
C VAL A 91 -1.17 6.24 1.76
N LEU A 92 -0.99 5.19 0.93
CA LEU A 92 0.02 5.05 -0.13
C LEU A 92 1.49 5.21 0.32
N LYS A 93 1.73 5.25 1.64
CA LYS A 93 3.07 5.27 2.24
C LYS A 93 3.79 3.95 2.00
N ILE A 94 5.08 4.05 1.70
CA ILE A 94 5.97 2.90 1.54
C ILE A 94 6.09 2.17 2.89
N CYS A 95 6.02 0.83 2.87
CA CYS A 95 6.23 -0.01 4.03
C CYS A 95 7.29 -1.11 3.83
N ALA A 96 7.79 -1.27 2.61
CA ALA A 96 9.04 -1.97 2.28
C ALA A 96 9.66 -1.34 1.03
N ASN A 97 10.98 -1.17 1.03
CA ASN A 97 11.75 -0.70 -0.11
C ASN A 97 13.21 -1.17 0.04
N HIS A 98 13.57 -2.26 -0.64
CA HIS A 98 14.95 -2.77 -0.63
C HIS A 98 15.26 -3.52 -1.92
N TYR A 99 16.52 -3.51 -2.32
CA TYR A 99 16.99 -4.38 -3.40
C TYR A 99 16.92 -5.85 -3.00
N ILE A 100 16.56 -6.71 -3.95
CA ILE A 100 16.69 -8.15 -3.81
C ILE A 100 18.15 -8.51 -4.11
N ASN A 101 18.81 -9.26 -3.23
CA ASN A 101 20.18 -9.72 -3.41
C ASN A 101 20.25 -11.25 -3.33
N THR A 102 21.35 -11.83 -3.79
CA THR A 102 21.60 -13.28 -3.82
C THR A 102 21.65 -13.92 -2.44
N ASP A 103 21.96 -13.14 -1.40
CA ASP A 103 22.19 -13.64 -0.04
C ASP A 103 20.90 -13.70 0.79
N MET A 104 19.82 -13.05 0.32
CA MET A 104 18.49 -13.13 0.92
C MET A 104 17.95 -14.55 0.81
N LYS A 105 17.35 -15.05 1.89
CA LYS A 105 16.72 -16.37 1.92
C LYS A 105 15.32 -16.27 2.48
N LEU A 106 14.33 -16.61 1.66
CA LEU A 106 12.95 -16.77 2.09
C LEU A 106 12.84 -18.08 2.91
N THR A 107 12.65 -17.96 4.21
CA THR A 107 12.39 -19.10 5.09
C THR A 107 10.89 -19.22 5.36
N PRO A 108 10.28 -20.41 5.18
CA PRO A 108 8.89 -20.63 5.56
C PRO A 108 8.69 -20.36 7.05
N ASN A 109 7.57 -19.73 7.41
CA ASN A 109 7.21 -19.61 8.81
C ASN A 109 6.64 -20.96 9.29
N ALA A 110 7.16 -21.52 10.39
CA ALA A 110 6.71 -22.80 10.93
C ALA A 110 5.19 -22.84 11.23
N ALA A 111 4.57 -21.68 11.46
CA ALA A 111 3.15 -21.55 11.73
C ALA A 111 2.27 -21.34 10.49
N SER A 112 2.83 -21.18 9.27
CA SER A 112 2.04 -20.89 8.07
C SER A 112 2.78 -21.24 6.77
N ASP A 113 2.12 -22.04 5.94
CA ASP A 113 2.51 -22.35 4.56
C ASP A 113 2.35 -21.17 3.58
N LYS A 114 1.65 -20.11 4.00
CA LYS A 114 1.38 -18.89 3.19
C LYS A 114 2.27 -17.72 3.56
N SER A 115 3.32 -17.96 4.36
CA SER A 115 4.16 -16.89 4.89
C SER A 115 5.66 -17.19 4.77
N PHE A 116 6.44 -16.17 4.44
CA PHE A 116 7.91 -16.24 4.39
C PHE A 116 8.54 -15.16 5.25
N VAL A 117 9.73 -15.45 5.77
CA VAL A 117 10.57 -14.56 6.56
C VAL A 117 11.90 -14.34 5.84
N TRP A 118 12.42 -13.13 5.85
CA TRP A 118 13.77 -12.81 5.37
C TRP A 118 14.36 -11.60 6.09
N HIS A 119 15.63 -11.32 5.85
CA HIS A 119 16.31 -10.11 6.33
C HIS A 119 16.62 -9.19 5.16
N ALA A 120 16.47 -7.88 5.35
CA ALA A 120 16.80 -6.88 4.36
C ALA A 120 17.34 -5.60 5.01
N LEU A 121 18.18 -4.87 4.27
CA LEU A 121 18.48 -3.47 4.58
C LEU A 121 17.39 -2.61 3.93
N ASP A 122 16.32 -2.36 4.67
CA ASP A 122 15.11 -1.71 4.19
C ASP A 122 15.18 -0.19 4.26
N TYR A 123 14.54 0.48 3.30
CA TYR A 123 14.55 1.94 3.13
C TYR A 123 13.12 2.53 3.10
N ALA A 124 12.13 1.87 3.70
CA ALA A 124 10.75 2.36 3.71
C ALA A 124 10.57 3.70 4.44
N ASP A 125 11.42 3.99 5.43
CA ASP A 125 11.38 5.24 6.21
C ASP A 125 12.45 6.25 5.74
N GLU A 126 12.93 6.13 4.49
CA GLU A 126 13.99 6.98 3.90
C GLU A 126 15.34 6.94 4.65
N LEU A 127 15.53 5.91 5.46
CA LEU A 127 16.76 5.61 6.20
C LEU A 127 17.05 4.12 6.11
N PRO A 128 18.31 3.69 5.88
CA PRO A 128 18.64 2.29 5.77
C PRO A 128 18.54 1.62 7.15
N LYS A 129 17.66 0.64 7.28
CA LYS A 129 17.41 -0.10 8.53
C LYS A 129 17.51 -1.61 8.29
N PRO A 130 18.36 -2.33 9.02
CA PRO A 130 18.34 -3.79 8.98
C PRO A 130 17.05 -4.28 9.63
N GLU A 131 16.22 -4.96 8.85
CA GLU A 131 14.90 -5.42 9.26
C GLU A 131 14.78 -6.92 9.01
N GLN A 132 14.16 -7.63 9.95
CA GLN A 132 13.64 -8.97 9.73
C GLN A 132 12.15 -8.84 9.38
N LEU A 133 11.81 -9.21 8.14
CA LEU A 133 10.50 -9.03 7.57
C LEU A 133 9.79 -10.38 7.45
N ALA A 134 8.47 -10.38 7.63
CA ALA A 134 7.62 -11.50 7.28
C ALA A 134 6.49 -11.03 6.39
N ILE A 135 6.18 -11.78 5.34
CA ILE A 135 5.07 -11.50 4.44
C ILE A 135 4.10 -12.67 4.46
N ARG A 136 2.80 -12.37 4.44
CA ARG A 136 1.72 -13.35 4.37
C ARG A 136 0.79 -13.06 3.21
N PHE A 137 0.49 -14.09 2.43
CA PHE A 137 -0.47 -14.06 1.33
C PHE A 137 -1.79 -14.72 1.73
N LYS A 138 -2.84 -14.50 0.93
CA LYS A 138 -4.18 -15.03 1.20
C LYS A 138 -4.24 -16.52 0.89
N THR A 139 -3.62 -16.92 -0.22
CA THR A 139 -3.56 -18.30 -0.69
C THR A 139 -2.13 -18.85 -0.68
N LEU A 140 -2.01 -20.18 -0.68
CA LEU A 140 -0.72 -20.85 -0.82
C LEU A 140 -0.13 -20.59 -2.22
N GLU A 141 -0.97 -20.57 -3.25
CA GLU A 141 -0.56 -20.32 -4.63
C GLU A 141 0.09 -18.94 -4.80
N GLU A 142 -0.51 -17.90 -4.23
CA GLU A 142 0.06 -16.54 -4.20
C GLU A 142 1.42 -16.51 -3.51
N ALA A 143 1.55 -17.22 -2.38
CA ALA A 143 2.81 -17.33 -1.64
C ALA A 143 3.89 -18.02 -2.48
N MET A 144 3.56 -19.16 -3.09
CA MET A 144 4.50 -19.91 -3.92
C MET A 144 4.92 -19.14 -5.18
N LEU A 145 3.99 -18.39 -5.80
CA LEU A 145 4.31 -17.51 -6.91
C LEU A 145 5.26 -16.39 -6.48
N PHE A 146 5.02 -15.75 -5.33
CA PHE A 146 5.94 -14.76 -4.77
C PHE A 146 7.32 -15.35 -4.57
N LYS A 147 7.42 -16.52 -3.91
CA LYS A 147 8.69 -17.19 -3.66
C LYS A 147 9.44 -17.46 -4.97
N SER A 148 8.76 -18.04 -5.96
CA SER A 148 9.35 -18.33 -7.26
C SER A 148 9.86 -17.06 -7.95
N LYS A 149 9.09 -15.97 -7.92
CA LYS A 149 9.48 -14.70 -8.55
C LYS A 149 10.59 -13.97 -7.79
N PHE A 150 10.60 -14.08 -6.47
CA PHE A 150 11.67 -13.56 -5.63
C PHE A 150 12.98 -14.29 -5.93
N GLU A 151 12.97 -15.61 -5.95
CA GLU A 151 14.15 -16.44 -6.26
C GLU A 151 14.61 -16.26 -7.72
N GLU A 152 13.69 -16.08 -8.67
CA GLU A 152 14.02 -15.75 -10.07
C GLU A 152 14.75 -14.40 -10.17
N ALA A 153 14.32 -13.40 -9.38
CA ALA A 153 14.94 -12.06 -9.33
C ALA A 153 16.31 -12.02 -8.63
N GLN A 154 16.74 -13.13 -7.99
CA GLN A 154 18.07 -13.25 -7.40
C GLN A 154 19.15 -13.69 -8.40
N ASN A 155 18.74 -14.22 -9.56
CA ASN A 155 19.65 -14.73 -10.61
C ASN A 155 19.96 -13.65 -11.66
#